data_AF-A0A8T4DQQ7-F1
#
_entry.id   AF-A0A8T4DQQ7-F1
#
_cell.length_a   1.000
_cell.length_b   1.000
_cell.length_c   1.000
_cell.angle_alpha   90.00
_cell.angle_beta   90.00
_cell.angle_gamma   90.00
#
_symmetry.space_group_name_H-M   'P 1'
#
loop_
_entity.id
_entity.type
_entity.pdbx_description
1 polymer ?
#
loop_
_entity_poly.entity_id
_entity_poly.type
_entity_poly.pdbx_seq_one_letter_code
_entity_poly.pdbx_strand_id
1 'polypeptide(L)'
;MEKIVGIVIFGLLLCTSIGACSNHTINSSTPQKNLLTTGYDMVIIAPALFQKNLQPLINHKNAVGIQSTLLTSEDIYSRYDGRDTAEQVKYAIKDAKEQWNISYVLLIGGMKILGLEWYVPVRYSHLDDGFGNTIFLTDLYFADLYKENGSFEDWDSNGNGVFAEWGPGGDLLDLTPDVAIGRLPCRTKNEVDTIVEKIISYENTTYGQPWFHRMIAIGGDTFTDYAGYEGELTCDIATSYLTNFTIKKLYTSTGTMSGPDDILDAVNQGCGFLLTRGRGGTDRIRMVMPEGSEFIAFQNKHMSKLTNKENYPICVLGECIHGKFDVSMINILKVLKKEPGYTIYDCIYECIAWRLIREKNAGGIATITNTNICFGAFGDSNENGIPDDAELYGGFLAVELFRLYGQEGIDTLGLIHQQSLSNYIELFPVHTNKIHCKSLQEFILFGDPSLKIGGYP
;
A
#
# COMPACT_ATOMS: atom_id res chain seq x y z
N MET A 1 -59.21 9.93 10.60
CA MET A 1 -59.06 9.19 11.87
C MET A 1 -58.29 7.93 11.53
N GLU A 2 -56.96 7.92 11.73
CA GLU A 2 -56.29 7.49 12.98
C GLU A 2 -56.72 6.08 13.40
N LYS A 3 -55.87 5.09 13.73
CA LYS A 3 -54.42 4.99 13.99
C LYS A 3 -54.09 3.49 14.26
N ILE A 4 -52.81 3.10 14.09
CA ILE A 4 -52.01 2.13 14.90
C ILE A 4 -52.34 0.62 14.76
N VAL A 5 -51.50 -0.20 14.10
CA VAL A 5 -50.27 -0.92 14.54
C VAL A 5 -50.54 -2.17 15.40
N GLY A 6 -49.98 -3.31 14.97
CA GLY A 6 -49.87 -4.57 15.71
C GLY A 6 -48.78 -5.50 15.14
N ILE A 7 -47.54 -5.23 15.56
CA ILE A 7 -46.43 -6.12 15.99
C ILE A 7 -46.50 -7.61 15.53
N VAL A 8 -45.47 -8.06 14.79
CA VAL A 8 -45.11 -9.48 14.61
C VAL A 8 -43.80 -9.77 15.38
N ILE A 9 -43.91 -10.63 16.38
CA ILE A 9 -42.82 -11.13 17.24
C ILE A 9 -42.15 -12.33 16.54
N PHE A 10 -40.83 -12.29 16.33
CA PHE A 10 -40.04 -13.47 15.97
C PHE A 10 -39.41 -14.07 17.24
N GLY A 11 -39.74 -15.33 17.52
CA GLY A 11 -39.41 -16.01 18.77
C GLY A 11 -37.96 -16.50 18.88
N LEU A 12 -37.40 -16.33 20.08
CA LEU A 12 -36.19 -16.99 20.56
C LEU A 12 -36.46 -18.49 20.80
N LEU A 13 -35.58 -19.35 20.29
CA LEU A 13 -35.51 -20.77 20.63
C LEU A 13 -34.56 -20.97 21.82
N LEU A 14 -35.13 -21.20 23.00
CA LEU A 14 -34.45 -21.73 24.18
C LEU A 14 -34.67 -23.25 24.22
N CYS A 15 -33.63 -24.03 23.93
CA CYS A 15 -33.64 -25.47 24.14
C CYS A 15 -33.22 -25.78 25.59
N THR A 16 -34.18 -26.10 26.44
CA THR A 16 -33.93 -26.82 27.69
C THR A 16 -33.93 -28.33 27.41
N SER A 17 -32.93 -29.05 27.89
CA SER A 17 -32.97 -30.51 27.97
C SER A 17 -32.75 -30.94 29.42
N ILE A 18 -33.73 -31.66 29.94
CA ILE A 18 -33.65 -32.42 31.19
C ILE A 18 -33.58 -33.89 30.77
N GLY A 19 -32.55 -34.60 31.22
CA GLY A 19 -32.40 -36.05 31.08
C GLY A 19 -31.51 -36.58 32.20
N ALA A 20 -32.06 -37.50 32.99
CA ALA A 20 -31.52 -38.00 34.26
C ALA A 20 -30.43 -39.08 34.10
N CYS A 21 -29.69 -39.26 35.20
CA CYS A 21 -28.53 -40.12 35.50
C CYS A 21 -28.43 -41.53 34.87
N SER A 22 -27.19 -41.91 34.53
CA SER A 22 -26.58 -43.14 35.04
C SER A 22 -25.03 -43.01 35.07
N ASN A 23 -24.42 -43.48 36.16
CA ASN A 23 -22.97 -43.47 36.37
C ASN A 23 -22.28 -44.55 35.53
N HIS A 24 -21.36 -44.14 34.66
CA HIS A 24 -20.27 -44.99 34.20
C HIS A 24 -19.01 -44.15 34.03
N THR A 25 -18.04 -44.39 34.90
CA THR A 25 -16.69 -43.83 34.81
C THR A 25 -15.97 -44.50 33.64
N ILE A 26 -15.88 -43.82 32.50
CA ILE A 26 -15.04 -44.19 31.37
C ILE A 26 -14.24 -42.93 31.00
N ASN A 27 -12.92 -43.03 31.07
CA ASN A 27 -11.99 -42.01 30.62
C ASN A 27 -12.29 -41.61 29.17
N SER A 28 -12.96 -40.48 28.98
CA SER A 28 -13.16 -39.89 27.65
C SER A 28 -11.90 -39.11 27.28
N SER A 29 -10.99 -39.77 26.56
CA SER A 29 -10.24 -39.06 25.53
C SER A 29 -11.28 -38.61 24.49
N THR A 30 -11.77 -37.39 24.65
CA THR A 30 -12.62 -36.76 23.64
C THR A 30 -11.82 -36.78 22.33
N PRO A 31 -12.35 -37.34 21.24
CA PRO A 31 -11.70 -37.20 19.95
C PRO A 31 -11.58 -35.71 19.72
N GLN A 32 -10.36 -35.23 19.56
CA GLN A 32 -10.08 -33.90 19.09
C GLN A 32 -10.81 -33.78 17.76
N LYS A 33 -12.00 -33.19 17.80
CA LYS A 33 -12.72 -32.81 16.61
C LYS A 33 -11.78 -31.82 15.95
N ASN A 34 -11.08 -32.26 14.91
CA ASN A 34 -10.42 -31.37 13.98
C ASN A 34 -11.49 -30.37 13.53
N LEU A 35 -11.59 -29.24 14.24
CA LEU A 35 -12.09 -28.03 13.63
C LEU A 35 -11.05 -27.75 12.55
N LEU A 36 -11.35 -28.20 11.34
CA LEU A 36 -10.95 -27.43 10.17
C LEU A 36 -11.45 -26.02 10.46
N THR A 37 -10.54 -25.15 10.91
CA THR A 37 -10.80 -23.72 10.93
C THR A 37 -11.05 -23.35 9.48
N THR A 38 -12.31 -23.24 9.08
CA THR A 38 -12.69 -22.57 7.85
C THR A 38 -12.48 -21.07 8.07
N GLY A 39 -11.21 -20.67 8.20
CA GLY A 39 -10.77 -19.30 8.26
C GLY A 39 -10.35 -18.83 6.86
N TYR A 40 -10.28 -17.51 6.69
CA TYR A 40 -9.71 -16.87 5.51
C TYR A 40 -8.39 -16.23 5.92
N ASP A 41 -7.39 -16.31 5.06
CA ASP A 41 -6.11 -15.61 5.21
C ASP A 41 -6.21 -14.18 4.67
N MET A 42 -7.02 -13.98 3.62
CA MET A 42 -7.20 -12.69 2.94
C MET A 42 -8.67 -12.30 2.79
N VAL A 43 -8.95 -11.02 3.03
CA VAL A 43 -10.20 -10.37 2.61
C VAL A 43 -9.91 -9.39 1.48
N ILE A 44 -10.64 -9.53 0.39
CA ILE A 44 -10.71 -8.56 -0.70
C ILE A 44 -11.93 -7.67 -0.46
N ILE A 45 -11.75 -6.36 -0.42
CA ILE A 45 -12.84 -5.38 -0.29
C ILE A 45 -13.00 -4.63 -1.60
N ALA A 46 -14.17 -4.73 -2.23
CA ALA A 46 -14.42 -4.13 -3.54
C ALA A 46 -15.92 -3.81 -3.74
N PRO A 47 -16.32 -2.92 -4.65
CA PRO A 47 -17.73 -2.75 -4.97
C PRO A 47 -18.30 -4.02 -5.61
N ALA A 48 -19.58 -4.32 -5.37
CA ALA A 48 -20.28 -5.47 -5.96
C ALA A 48 -20.18 -5.50 -7.50
N LEU A 49 -20.03 -4.32 -8.12
CA LEU A 49 -19.77 -4.16 -9.55
C LEU A 49 -18.58 -5.00 -10.08
N PHE A 50 -17.53 -5.19 -9.27
CA PHE A 50 -16.29 -5.88 -9.64
C PHE A 50 -16.28 -7.36 -9.26
N GLN A 51 -17.30 -7.86 -8.56
CA GLN A 51 -17.33 -9.24 -8.03
C GLN A 51 -17.00 -10.30 -9.08
N LYS A 52 -17.61 -10.22 -10.28
CA LYS A 52 -17.35 -11.21 -11.35
C LYS A 52 -15.90 -11.16 -11.85
N ASN A 53 -15.34 -9.95 -11.97
CA ASN A 53 -13.97 -9.73 -12.44
C ASN A 53 -12.93 -10.22 -11.43
N LEU A 54 -13.28 -10.26 -10.14
CA LEU A 54 -12.39 -10.72 -9.06
C LEU A 54 -12.43 -12.22 -8.79
N GLN A 55 -13.45 -12.94 -9.29
CA GLN A 55 -13.56 -14.38 -9.08
C GLN A 55 -12.32 -15.17 -9.55
N PRO A 56 -11.68 -14.87 -10.70
CA PRO A 56 -10.44 -15.55 -11.09
C PRO A 56 -9.30 -15.35 -10.09
N LEU A 57 -9.15 -14.16 -9.52
CA LEU A 57 -8.13 -13.89 -8.49
C LEU A 57 -8.39 -14.71 -7.22
N ILE A 58 -9.63 -14.71 -6.72
CA ILE A 58 -10.03 -15.50 -5.54
C ILE A 58 -9.73 -16.99 -5.77
N ASN A 59 -10.10 -17.51 -6.95
CA ASN A 59 -9.83 -18.90 -7.29
C ASN A 59 -8.33 -19.21 -7.33
N HIS A 60 -7.53 -18.31 -7.92
CA HIS A 60 -6.09 -18.45 -7.97
C HIS A 60 -5.47 -18.46 -6.56
N LYS A 61 -5.85 -17.52 -5.69
CA LYS A 61 -5.36 -17.42 -4.31
C LYS A 61 -5.70 -18.66 -3.49
N ASN A 62 -6.95 -19.12 -3.58
CA ASN A 62 -7.37 -20.36 -2.94
C ASN A 62 -6.57 -21.57 -3.44
N ALA A 63 -6.22 -21.61 -4.72
CA ALA A 63 -5.44 -22.70 -5.32
C ALA A 63 -3.97 -22.71 -4.87
N VAL A 64 -3.38 -21.54 -4.61
CA VAL A 64 -2.01 -21.42 -4.06
C VAL A 64 -1.97 -21.44 -2.53
N GLY A 65 -3.12 -21.71 -1.88
CA GLY A 65 -3.20 -21.91 -0.44
C GLY A 65 -3.52 -20.67 0.39
N ILE A 66 -3.80 -19.52 -0.23
CA ILE A 66 -4.22 -18.29 0.45
C ILE A 66 -5.76 -18.23 0.42
N GLN A 67 -6.41 -18.71 1.48
CA GLN A 67 -7.87 -18.75 1.55
C GLN A 67 -8.43 -17.32 1.53
N SER A 68 -9.13 -16.97 0.46
CA SER A 68 -9.52 -15.60 0.13
C SER A 68 -11.03 -15.47 -0.02
N THR A 69 -11.59 -14.40 0.51
CA THR A 69 -13.02 -14.05 0.35
C THR A 69 -13.23 -12.61 -0.08
N LEU A 70 -14.38 -12.33 -0.68
CA LEU A 70 -14.82 -10.99 -1.06
C LEU A 70 -15.82 -10.45 -0.04
N LEU A 71 -15.56 -9.26 0.48
CA LEU A 71 -16.56 -8.43 1.14
C LEU A 71 -16.91 -7.25 0.23
N THR A 72 -18.18 -7.12 -0.15
CA THR A 72 -18.56 -5.98 -0.99
C THR A 72 -18.68 -4.70 -0.17
N SER A 73 -18.30 -3.56 -0.75
CA SER A 73 -18.47 -2.25 -0.13
C SER A 73 -19.92 -2.00 0.31
N GLU A 74 -20.88 -2.37 -0.53
CA GLU A 74 -22.31 -2.25 -0.24
C GLU A 74 -22.76 -3.13 0.94
N ASP A 75 -22.27 -4.36 1.04
CA ASP A 75 -22.55 -5.24 2.19
C ASP A 75 -21.89 -4.72 3.46
N ILE A 76 -20.74 -4.06 3.38
CA ILE A 76 -20.08 -3.45 4.53
C ILE A 76 -20.90 -2.27 5.04
N TYR A 77 -21.25 -1.32 4.16
CA TYR A 77 -21.95 -0.09 4.55
C TYR A 77 -23.35 -0.34 5.12
N SER A 78 -23.97 -1.50 4.79
CA SER A 78 -25.28 -1.89 5.30
C SER A 78 -25.23 -2.70 6.60
N ARG A 79 -24.08 -3.30 6.96
CA ARG A 79 -23.94 -4.16 8.15
C ARG A 79 -23.19 -3.51 9.31
N TYR A 80 -22.29 -2.59 9.01
CA TYR A 80 -21.42 -1.96 10.00
C TYR A 80 -21.89 -0.56 10.30
N ASP A 81 -22.01 -0.23 11.58
CA ASP A 81 -22.13 1.14 12.02
C ASP A 81 -20.73 1.78 12.06
N GLY A 82 -20.65 3.08 11.79
CA GLY A 82 -19.43 3.87 11.83
C GLY A 82 -19.76 5.34 11.56
N ARG A 83 -18.89 6.25 11.98
CA ARG A 83 -19.01 7.69 11.72
C ARG A 83 -19.07 8.00 10.23
N ASP A 84 -18.33 7.22 9.43
CA ASP A 84 -18.32 7.28 7.97
C ASP A 84 -18.00 5.91 7.34
N THR A 85 -18.03 5.87 6.01
CA THR A 85 -17.76 4.65 5.24
C THR A 85 -16.36 4.07 5.43
N ALA A 86 -15.36 4.89 5.75
CA ALA A 86 -13.99 4.39 5.98
C ALA A 86 -13.90 3.70 7.33
N GLU A 87 -14.56 4.22 8.37
CA GLU A 87 -14.66 3.53 9.65
C GLU A 87 -15.47 2.23 9.55
N GLN A 88 -16.57 2.21 8.76
CA GLN A 88 -17.31 0.98 8.48
C GLN A 88 -16.43 -0.10 7.83
N VAL A 89 -15.57 0.28 6.88
CA VAL A 89 -14.58 -0.64 6.29
C VAL A 89 -13.58 -1.12 7.34
N LYS A 90 -13.09 -0.24 8.21
CA LYS A 90 -12.16 -0.60 9.28
C LYS A 90 -12.78 -1.59 10.28
N TYR A 91 -14.04 -1.40 10.66
CA TYR A 91 -14.77 -2.38 11.48
C TYR A 91 -14.96 -3.73 10.78
N ALA A 92 -15.25 -3.74 9.47
CA ALA A 92 -15.32 -4.99 8.72
C ALA A 92 -13.98 -5.75 8.68
N ILE A 93 -12.86 -5.03 8.60
CA ILE A 93 -11.52 -5.61 8.68
C ILE A 93 -11.25 -6.16 10.08
N LYS A 94 -11.56 -5.39 11.14
CA LYS A 94 -11.44 -5.85 12.53
C LYS A 94 -12.26 -7.12 12.78
N ASP A 95 -13.51 -7.16 12.32
CA ASP A 95 -14.35 -8.35 12.45
C ASP A 95 -13.76 -9.56 11.73
N ALA A 96 -13.24 -9.36 10.51
CA ALA A 96 -12.56 -10.43 9.78
C ALA A 96 -11.29 -10.89 10.50
N LYS A 97 -10.53 -9.98 11.13
CA LYS A 97 -9.37 -10.31 11.96
C LYS A 97 -9.79 -11.16 13.17
N GLU A 98 -10.85 -10.78 13.88
CA GLU A 98 -11.28 -11.47 15.09
C GLU A 98 -11.96 -12.82 14.83
N GLN A 99 -12.72 -12.92 13.74
CA GLN A 99 -13.48 -14.13 13.41
C GLN A 99 -12.68 -15.14 12.60
N TRP A 100 -11.83 -14.66 11.69
CA TRP A 100 -11.12 -15.51 10.72
C TRP A 100 -9.60 -15.46 10.85
N ASN A 101 -9.06 -14.56 11.68
CA ASN A 101 -7.62 -14.35 11.85
C ASN A 101 -6.88 -14.04 10.54
N ILE A 102 -7.47 -13.19 9.70
CA ILE A 102 -6.87 -12.76 8.44
C ILE A 102 -5.50 -12.11 8.68
N SER A 103 -4.63 -12.26 7.69
CA SER A 103 -3.32 -11.59 7.62
C SER A 103 -3.27 -10.53 6.54
N TYR A 104 -4.13 -10.63 5.52
CA TYR A 104 -4.07 -9.77 4.33
C TYR A 104 -5.40 -9.06 4.06
N VAL A 105 -5.31 -7.78 3.68
CA VAL A 105 -6.45 -6.99 3.21
C VAL A 105 -6.11 -6.35 1.86
N LEU A 106 -6.87 -6.70 0.82
CA LEU A 106 -6.74 -6.12 -0.50
C LEU A 106 -7.92 -5.19 -0.81
N LEU A 107 -7.66 -3.88 -0.90
CA LEU A 107 -8.66 -2.88 -1.24
C LEU A 107 -8.70 -2.67 -2.76
N ILE A 108 -9.83 -2.96 -3.42
CA ILE A 108 -9.98 -2.80 -4.87
C ILE A 108 -11.10 -1.82 -5.20
N GLY A 109 -10.72 -0.61 -5.55
CA GLY A 109 -11.64 0.46 -5.90
C GLY A 109 -11.03 1.84 -5.70
N GLY A 110 -11.02 2.65 -6.76
CA GLY A 110 -10.57 4.04 -6.74
C GLY A 110 -11.72 5.04 -6.73
N MET A 111 -11.37 6.31 -6.94
CA MET A 111 -12.35 7.37 -7.16
C MET A 111 -13.08 7.13 -8.48
N LYS A 112 -14.41 7.26 -8.49
CA LYS A 112 -15.23 7.04 -9.69
C LYS A 112 -14.83 8.00 -10.81
N ILE A 113 -14.97 7.59 -12.07
CA ILE A 113 -14.63 8.44 -13.23
C ILE A 113 -15.56 9.64 -13.32
N LEU A 114 -16.86 9.40 -13.11
CA LEU A 114 -17.91 10.42 -13.16
C LEU A 114 -18.31 10.81 -11.74
N GLY A 115 -17.45 11.57 -11.06
CA GLY A 115 -17.73 12.09 -9.73
C GLY A 115 -16.49 12.21 -8.85
N LEU A 116 -16.72 12.66 -7.61
CA LEU A 116 -15.73 12.74 -6.54
C LEU A 116 -15.93 11.64 -5.47
N GLU A 117 -16.82 10.69 -5.74
CA GLU A 117 -17.13 9.56 -4.87
C GLU A 117 -16.10 8.43 -5.04
N TRP A 118 -15.97 7.60 -4.00
CA TRP A 118 -15.09 6.44 -3.98
C TRP A 118 -15.88 5.14 -4.16
N TYR A 119 -15.28 4.15 -4.82
CA TYR A 119 -15.77 2.76 -4.74
C TYR A 119 -15.45 2.15 -3.38
N VAL A 120 -14.18 2.23 -2.98
CA VAL A 120 -13.69 1.88 -1.64
C VAL A 120 -13.09 3.15 -1.04
N PRO A 121 -13.53 3.59 0.15
CA PRO A 121 -13.16 4.87 0.72
C PRO A 121 -11.67 4.92 1.06
N VAL A 122 -11.22 6.13 1.32
CA VAL A 122 -9.86 6.46 1.76
C VAL A 122 -9.93 7.14 3.11
N ARG A 123 -8.82 7.15 3.85
CA ARG A 123 -8.65 8.01 5.02
C ARG A 123 -7.66 9.12 4.69
N TYR A 124 -7.97 10.31 5.20
CA TYR A 124 -7.10 11.47 5.16
C TYR A 124 -6.52 11.70 6.55
N SER A 125 -5.20 11.84 6.63
CA SER A 125 -4.50 12.29 7.81
C SER A 125 -4.42 13.81 7.80
N HIS A 126 -4.73 14.43 8.95
CA HIS A 126 -4.70 15.88 9.17
C HIS A 126 -3.41 16.33 9.90
N LEU A 127 -2.30 15.69 9.56
CA LEU A 127 -0.97 16.07 10.02
C LEU A 127 -0.37 17.13 9.07
N ASP A 128 -0.33 18.39 9.53
CA ASP A 128 0.34 19.48 8.81
C ASP A 128 1.83 19.54 9.12
N ASP A 129 2.67 19.18 8.15
CA ASP A 129 4.12 19.21 8.27
C ASP A 129 4.72 20.62 8.25
N GLY A 130 3.98 21.63 7.76
CA GLY A 130 4.44 23.01 7.58
C GLY A 130 5.17 23.28 6.25
N PHE A 131 5.24 22.29 5.34
CA PHE A 131 5.96 22.35 4.08
C PHE A 131 5.05 22.21 2.84
N GLY A 132 3.73 22.19 3.02
CA GLY A 132 2.79 22.33 1.91
C GLY A 132 1.41 21.78 2.19
N ASN A 133 1.21 20.50 1.87
CA ASN A 133 -0.09 19.85 1.97
C ASN A 133 -0.39 19.52 3.43
N THR A 134 -1.42 20.15 3.97
CA THR A 134 -1.86 19.97 5.36
C THR A 134 -2.65 18.67 5.59
N ILE A 135 -3.00 17.97 4.51
CA ILE A 135 -3.82 16.76 4.51
C ILE A 135 -3.31 15.78 3.44
N PHE A 136 -3.28 14.48 3.74
CA PHE A 136 -2.88 13.45 2.77
C PHE A 136 -3.54 12.09 2.98
N LEU A 137 -3.54 11.29 1.91
CA LEU A 137 -4.08 9.93 1.91
C LEU A 137 -3.19 8.99 2.73
N THR A 138 -3.82 8.06 3.43
CA THR A 138 -3.13 6.95 4.07
C THR A 138 -4.01 5.70 4.07
N ASP A 139 -3.40 4.56 3.78
CA ASP A 139 -4.03 3.26 3.96
C ASP A 139 -3.60 2.59 5.28
N LEU A 140 -2.62 3.14 6.00
CA LEU A 140 -2.21 2.63 7.33
C LEU A 140 -3.38 2.65 8.32
N TYR A 141 -4.29 3.62 8.19
CA TYR A 141 -5.53 3.68 8.95
C TYR A 141 -6.33 2.37 8.92
N PHE A 142 -6.37 1.67 7.79
CA PHE A 142 -7.14 0.43 7.66
C PHE A 142 -6.38 -0.80 8.17
N ALA A 143 -5.07 -0.69 8.36
CA ALA A 143 -4.21 -1.75 8.88
C ALA A 143 -4.00 -1.68 10.39
N ASP A 144 -3.95 -0.49 10.97
CA ASP A 144 -3.84 -0.23 12.41
C ASP A 144 -5.21 -0.35 13.06
N LEU A 145 -5.56 -1.53 13.57
CA LEU A 145 -6.90 -1.88 14.07
C LEU A 145 -7.03 -1.68 15.59
N TYR A 146 -5.93 -1.84 16.33
CA TYR A 146 -5.95 -1.86 17.78
C TYR A 146 -4.94 -0.90 18.39
N LYS A 147 -5.33 -0.29 19.51
CA LYS A 147 -4.38 0.37 20.41
C LYS A 147 -3.56 -0.69 21.14
N GLU A 148 -2.44 -0.30 21.73
CA GLU A 148 -1.64 -1.14 22.63
C GLU A 148 -2.46 -1.92 23.69
N ASN A 149 -3.56 -1.35 24.20
CA ASN A 149 -4.44 -1.99 25.18
C ASN A 149 -5.49 -2.96 24.58
N GLY A 150 -5.46 -3.19 23.26
CA GLY A 150 -6.40 -4.04 22.51
C GLY A 150 -7.75 -3.40 22.18
N SER A 151 -7.99 -2.13 22.56
CA SER A 151 -9.20 -1.40 22.15
C SER A 151 -9.11 -0.96 20.69
N PHE A 152 -10.24 -0.65 20.07
CA PHE A 152 -10.27 -0.20 18.67
C PHE A 152 -9.50 1.11 18.49
N GLU A 153 -8.59 1.13 17.52
CA GLU A 153 -7.89 2.33 17.11
C GLU A 153 -8.68 3.03 16.01
N ASP A 154 -9.07 4.27 16.26
CA ASP A 154 -10.09 4.98 15.49
C ASP A 154 -9.52 6.25 14.82
N TRP A 155 -8.29 6.61 15.17
CA TRP A 155 -7.51 7.78 14.71
C TRP A 155 -8.18 9.14 15.02
N ASP A 156 -9.10 9.19 15.98
CA ASP A 156 -9.80 10.41 16.41
C ASP A 156 -10.02 10.32 17.92
N SER A 157 -8.90 10.27 18.65
CA SER A 157 -8.85 10.08 20.10
C SER A 157 -9.46 11.25 20.89
N ASN A 158 -9.57 12.43 20.26
CA ASN A 158 -10.23 13.60 20.84
C ASN A 158 -11.74 13.68 20.50
N GLY A 159 -12.22 12.84 19.57
CA GLY A 159 -13.63 12.68 19.21
C GLY A 159 -14.23 13.86 18.46
N ASN A 160 -13.42 14.66 17.75
CA ASN A 160 -13.89 15.85 17.05
C ASN A 160 -14.23 15.60 15.57
N GLY A 161 -13.97 14.39 15.06
CA GLY A 161 -14.25 13.99 13.67
C GLY A 161 -13.18 14.39 12.66
N VAL A 162 -12.02 14.84 13.12
CA VAL A 162 -10.83 15.14 12.30
C VAL A 162 -9.77 14.09 12.64
N PHE A 163 -9.29 13.37 11.63
CA PHE A 163 -8.49 12.17 11.87
C PHE A 163 -6.99 12.44 11.79
N ALA A 164 -6.24 11.87 12.74
CA ALA A 164 -4.79 11.97 12.83
C ALA A 164 -4.27 13.42 12.89
N GLU A 165 -4.96 14.26 13.65
CA GLU A 165 -4.49 15.63 13.91
C GLU A 165 -3.20 15.59 14.71
N TRP A 166 -2.19 16.36 14.28
CA TRP A 166 -0.95 16.48 15.03
C TRP A 166 -0.89 17.79 15.83
N GLY A 167 -0.46 17.71 17.10
CA GLY A 167 -0.15 18.87 17.92
C GLY A 167 -0.84 18.86 19.29
N PRO A 168 -0.79 19.97 20.04
CA PRO A 168 -1.46 20.07 21.34
C PRO A 168 -2.96 19.86 21.21
N GLY A 169 -3.48 18.80 21.83
CA GLY A 169 -4.89 18.40 21.72
C GLY A 169 -5.25 17.64 20.43
N GLY A 170 -4.24 17.30 19.62
CA GLY A 170 -4.38 16.36 18.51
C GLY A 170 -4.46 14.91 18.96
N ASP A 171 -4.42 14.00 17.99
CA ASP A 171 -4.67 12.59 18.21
C ASP A 171 -3.50 11.79 18.76
N LEU A 172 -3.83 10.84 19.62
CA LEU A 172 -2.94 9.77 20.05
C LEU A 172 -3.19 8.56 19.15
N LEU A 173 -2.18 8.20 18.35
CA LEU A 173 -2.23 7.13 17.36
C LEU A 173 -1.30 5.98 17.77
N ASP A 174 -1.77 4.74 17.62
CA ASP A 174 -0.96 3.52 17.76
C ASP A 174 0.00 3.33 16.57
N LEU A 175 -0.50 3.50 15.34
CA LEU A 175 0.25 3.41 14.08
C LEU A 175 0.72 1.99 13.70
N THR A 176 0.56 0.98 14.54
CA THR A 176 1.08 -0.37 14.27
C THR A 176 0.15 -1.13 13.33
N PRO A 177 0.60 -1.59 12.16
CA PRO A 177 -0.26 -2.36 11.27
C PRO A 177 -0.50 -3.80 11.80
N ASP A 178 -1.75 -4.17 12.05
CA ASP A 178 -2.20 -5.49 12.52
C ASP A 178 -2.45 -6.51 11.38
N VAL A 179 -2.55 -6.00 10.16
CA VAL A 179 -2.72 -6.76 8.92
C VAL A 179 -1.87 -6.13 7.81
N ALA A 180 -1.39 -6.97 6.89
CA ALA A 180 -0.73 -6.50 5.67
C ALA A 180 -1.79 -5.96 4.69
N ILE A 181 -1.66 -4.70 4.29
CA ILE A 181 -2.63 -4.03 3.44
C ILE A 181 -2.03 -3.61 2.10
N GLY A 182 -2.81 -3.76 1.03
CA GLY A 182 -2.49 -3.22 -0.29
C GLY A 182 -3.73 -2.68 -0.99
N ARG A 183 -3.54 -1.71 -1.88
CA ARG A 183 -4.63 -1.07 -2.64
C ARG A 183 -4.43 -1.15 -4.15
N LEU A 184 -5.50 -1.45 -4.86
CA LEU A 184 -5.61 -1.33 -6.32
C LEU A 184 -6.76 -0.36 -6.64
N PRO A 185 -6.50 0.93 -6.90
CA PRO A 185 -7.53 1.95 -7.10
C PRO A 185 -8.22 1.86 -8.48
N CYS A 186 -8.66 0.66 -8.87
CA CYS A 186 -9.41 0.40 -10.09
C CYS A 186 -10.67 1.26 -10.17
N ARG A 187 -10.85 1.94 -11.30
CA ARG A 187 -12.00 2.78 -11.61
C ARG A 187 -12.96 2.11 -12.60
N THR A 188 -12.52 1.03 -13.26
CA THR A 188 -13.31 0.28 -14.26
C THR A 188 -13.12 -1.22 -14.17
N LYS A 189 -14.05 -1.99 -14.73
CA LYS A 189 -13.95 -3.46 -14.85
C LYS A 189 -12.71 -3.91 -15.65
N ASN A 190 -12.38 -3.19 -16.73
CA ASN A 190 -11.21 -3.53 -17.55
C ASN A 190 -9.88 -3.36 -16.79
N GLU A 191 -9.81 -2.38 -15.88
CA GLU A 191 -8.63 -2.23 -15.01
C GLU A 191 -8.54 -3.39 -14.01
N VAL A 192 -9.67 -3.84 -13.46
CA VAL A 192 -9.71 -5.05 -12.60
C VAL A 192 -9.25 -6.27 -13.39
N ASP A 193 -9.82 -6.52 -14.58
CA ASP A 193 -9.41 -7.65 -15.43
C ASP A 193 -7.91 -7.61 -15.74
N THR A 194 -7.38 -6.43 -16.08
CA THR A 194 -5.95 -6.25 -16.39
C THR A 194 -5.07 -6.59 -15.19
N ILE A 195 -5.41 -6.11 -13.99
CA ILE A 195 -4.61 -6.39 -12.80
C ILE A 195 -4.73 -7.85 -12.37
N VAL A 196 -5.93 -8.42 -12.39
CA VAL A 196 -6.16 -9.84 -12.07
C VAL A 196 -5.35 -10.74 -13.00
N GLU A 197 -5.37 -10.47 -14.31
CA GLU A 197 -4.56 -11.20 -15.30
C GLU A 197 -3.06 -11.07 -14.99
N LYS A 198 -2.58 -9.87 -14.63
CA LYS A 198 -1.16 -9.64 -14.30
C LYS A 198 -0.73 -10.37 -13.03
N ILE A 199 -1.53 -10.33 -11.96
CA ILE A 199 -1.23 -11.03 -10.69
C ILE A 199 -1.14 -12.53 -10.93
N ILE A 200 -2.17 -13.11 -11.57
CA ILE A 200 -2.21 -14.55 -11.87
C ILE A 200 -1.03 -14.95 -12.77
N SER A 201 -0.71 -14.15 -13.79
CA SER A 201 0.45 -14.43 -14.64
C SER A 201 1.74 -14.37 -13.84
N TYR A 202 1.98 -13.30 -13.10
CA TYR A 202 3.20 -13.12 -12.32
C TYR A 202 3.41 -14.27 -11.34
N GLU A 203 2.38 -14.63 -10.57
CA GLU A 203 2.47 -15.67 -9.55
C GLU A 203 2.66 -17.08 -10.14
N ASN A 204 2.14 -17.36 -11.34
CA ASN A 204 2.30 -18.66 -11.99
C ASN A 204 3.57 -18.81 -12.83
N THR A 205 4.14 -17.71 -13.35
CA THR A 205 5.19 -17.80 -14.39
C THR A 205 6.53 -17.19 -14.01
N THR A 206 6.61 -16.42 -12.91
CA THR A 206 7.84 -15.70 -12.54
C THR A 206 8.88 -16.59 -11.86
N TYR A 207 8.46 -17.69 -11.22
CA TYR A 207 9.37 -18.51 -10.44
C TYR A 207 10.51 -19.06 -11.30
N GLY A 208 11.74 -18.88 -10.80
CA GLY A 208 12.96 -19.29 -11.49
C GLY A 208 13.31 -18.48 -12.74
N GLN A 209 12.55 -17.43 -13.10
CA GLN A 209 12.84 -16.66 -14.30
C GLN A 209 14.09 -15.77 -14.14
N PRO A 210 15.00 -15.72 -15.13
CA PRO A 210 16.22 -14.91 -15.04
C PRO A 210 15.96 -13.40 -14.97
N TRP A 211 14.88 -12.92 -15.60
CA TRP A 211 14.55 -11.50 -15.59
C TRP A 211 14.25 -10.99 -14.18
N PHE A 212 13.73 -11.86 -13.30
CA PHE A 212 13.40 -11.50 -11.94
C PHE A 212 14.65 -11.19 -11.11
N HIS A 213 15.76 -11.88 -11.35
CA HIS A 213 17.05 -11.65 -10.67
C HIS A 213 17.84 -10.46 -11.23
N ARG A 214 17.14 -9.46 -11.77
CA ARG A 214 17.70 -8.19 -12.23
C ARG A 214 17.03 -7.06 -11.44
N MET A 215 17.83 -6.12 -10.94
CA MET A 215 17.34 -4.89 -10.32
C MET A 215 17.83 -3.69 -11.10
N ILE A 216 16.94 -2.73 -11.33
CA ILE A 216 17.30 -1.42 -11.86
C ILE A 216 17.23 -0.42 -10.70
N ALA A 217 18.32 0.30 -10.46
CA ALA A 217 18.40 1.33 -9.44
C ALA A 217 18.70 2.67 -10.11
N ILE A 218 17.84 3.66 -9.88
CA ILE A 218 17.89 4.96 -10.54
C ILE A 218 18.08 6.04 -9.48
N GLY A 219 19.19 6.77 -9.57
CA GLY A 219 19.62 7.73 -8.57
C GLY A 219 20.06 9.05 -9.20
N GLY A 220 19.86 10.14 -8.47
CA GLY A 220 20.42 11.45 -8.80
C GLY A 220 20.72 12.30 -7.56
N ASP A 221 21.11 13.54 -7.80
CA ASP A 221 21.49 14.51 -6.77
C ASP A 221 20.25 15.10 -6.07
N THR A 222 19.81 14.47 -5.00
CA THR A 222 18.53 14.84 -4.35
C THR A 222 18.67 16.16 -3.60
N PHE A 223 19.84 16.42 -3.00
CA PHE A 223 20.15 17.59 -2.20
C PHE A 223 21.36 18.36 -2.75
N THR A 224 21.20 18.98 -3.93
CA THR A 224 22.25 19.70 -4.69
C THR A 224 23.05 20.76 -3.93
N ASP A 225 22.56 21.23 -2.79
CA ASP A 225 23.27 22.18 -1.93
C ASP A 225 24.33 21.50 -1.04
N TYR A 226 24.37 20.17 -1.03
CA TYR A 226 25.26 19.34 -0.21
C TYR A 226 26.14 18.45 -1.08
N ALA A 227 27.28 18.03 -0.51
CA ALA A 227 28.20 17.16 -1.21
C ALA A 227 27.71 15.71 -1.12
N GLY A 228 27.41 15.11 -2.25
CA GLY A 228 26.92 13.74 -2.34
C GLY A 228 25.93 13.62 -3.49
N TYR A 229 25.68 12.40 -3.93
CA TYR A 229 24.56 12.11 -4.82
C TYR A 229 23.61 11.22 -4.02
N GLU A 230 22.85 11.80 -3.08
CA GLU A 230 22.16 11.01 -2.04
C GLU A 230 21.25 9.93 -2.62
N GLY A 231 20.58 10.22 -3.74
CA GLY A 231 19.76 9.22 -4.40
C GLY A 231 20.56 8.03 -4.93
N GLU A 232 21.77 8.26 -5.45
CA GLU A 232 22.68 7.21 -5.89
C GLU A 232 23.26 6.42 -4.71
N LEU A 233 23.64 7.10 -3.63
CA LEU A 233 24.17 6.48 -2.42
C LEU A 233 23.12 5.59 -1.73
N THR A 234 21.87 6.05 -1.63
CA THR A 234 20.75 5.25 -1.10
C THR A 234 20.46 4.03 -1.99
N CYS A 235 20.55 4.19 -3.31
CA CYS A 235 20.46 3.06 -4.25
C CYS A 235 21.59 2.05 -4.05
N ASP A 236 22.81 2.50 -3.75
CA ASP A 236 23.95 1.62 -3.46
C ASP A 236 23.71 0.78 -2.20
N ILE A 237 23.17 1.39 -1.13
CA ILE A 237 22.79 0.65 0.08
C ILE A 237 21.69 -0.37 -0.22
N ALA A 238 20.60 0.04 -0.86
CA ALA A 238 19.48 -0.85 -1.18
C ALA A 238 19.92 -2.06 -2.03
N THR A 239 20.73 -1.82 -3.06
CA THR A 239 21.21 -2.88 -3.97
C THR A 239 22.20 -3.83 -3.30
N SER A 240 22.92 -3.39 -2.26
CA SER A 240 23.89 -4.23 -1.54
C SER A 240 23.25 -5.44 -0.85
N TYR A 241 21.97 -5.35 -0.49
CA TYR A 241 21.22 -6.46 0.12
C TYR A 241 20.82 -7.54 -0.89
N LEU A 242 20.84 -7.26 -2.19
CA LEU A 242 20.43 -8.20 -3.24
C LEU A 242 21.63 -8.90 -3.88
N THR A 243 22.38 -9.66 -3.08
CA THR A 243 23.64 -10.31 -3.50
C THR A 243 23.51 -11.29 -4.68
N ASN A 244 22.30 -11.84 -4.90
CA ASN A 244 22.01 -12.77 -6.01
C ASN A 244 21.40 -12.08 -7.25
N PHE A 245 21.38 -10.75 -7.29
CA PHE A 245 20.80 -9.99 -8.40
C PHE A 245 21.88 -9.38 -9.31
N THR A 246 21.57 -9.29 -10.61
CA THR A 246 22.30 -8.42 -11.52
C THR A 246 21.79 -7.00 -11.37
N ILE A 247 22.65 -6.07 -10.96
CA ILE A 247 22.28 -4.67 -10.71
C ILE A 247 22.62 -3.79 -11.92
N LYS A 248 21.62 -3.07 -12.44
CA LYS A 248 21.79 -1.99 -13.42
C LYS A 248 21.57 -0.64 -12.73
N LYS A 249 22.64 0.11 -12.52
CA LYS A 249 22.61 1.47 -11.98
C LYS A 249 22.42 2.46 -13.13
N LEU A 250 21.43 3.34 -13.00
CA LEU A 250 21.18 4.48 -13.89
C LEU A 250 21.34 5.75 -13.05
N TYR A 251 22.54 6.33 -13.09
CA TYR A 251 22.99 7.42 -12.22
C TYR A 251 23.28 8.68 -13.02
N THR A 252 22.82 9.83 -12.54
CA THR A 252 23.05 11.12 -13.21
C THR A 252 24.53 11.50 -13.18
N SER A 253 25.24 11.17 -12.10
CA SER A 253 26.69 11.44 -11.96
C SER A 253 27.56 10.72 -12.99
N THR A 254 27.12 9.53 -13.43
CA THR A 254 27.82 8.70 -14.40
C THR A 254 27.37 8.94 -15.84
N GLY A 255 26.33 9.76 -16.04
CA GLY A 255 25.69 9.98 -17.34
C GLY A 255 24.89 8.77 -17.87
N THR A 256 24.66 7.74 -17.04
CA THR A 256 23.85 6.57 -17.42
C THR A 256 22.35 6.82 -17.23
N MET A 257 21.98 7.91 -16.55
CA MET A 257 20.62 8.43 -16.45
C MET A 257 20.58 9.84 -17.04
N SER A 258 20.10 9.96 -18.27
CA SER A 258 20.05 11.20 -19.04
C SER A 258 18.65 11.54 -19.54
N GLY A 259 17.77 10.54 -19.63
CA GLY A 259 16.40 10.76 -20.05
C GLY A 259 15.51 9.52 -20.00
N PRO A 260 14.25 9.65 -20.42
CA PRO A 260 13.28 8.56 -20.36
C PRO A 260 13.66 7.29 -21.11
N ASP A 261 14.43 7.41 -22.18
CA ASP A 261 14.83 6.26 -23.00
C ASP A 261 15.76 5.31 -22.21
N ASP A 262 16.58 5.81 -21.28
CA ASP A 262 17.43 4.96 -20.42
C ASP A 262 16.60 4.04 -19.52
N ILE A 263 15.51 4.57 -18.96
CA ILE A 263 14.57 3.81 -18.12
C ILE A 263 13.77 2.83 -18.96
N LEU A 264 13.26 3.28 -20.11
CA LEU A 264 12.51 2.43 -21.04
C LEU A 264 13.36 1.26 -21.51
N ASP A 265 14.59 1.49 -21.94
CA ASP A 265 15.49 0.46 -22.44
C ASP A 265 15.86 -0.55 -21.34
N ALA A 266 16.09 -0.08 -20.11
CA ALA A 266 16.41 -0.95 -18.99
C ALA A 266 15.20 -1.80 -18.56
N VAL A 267 14.03 -1.20 -18.38
CA VAL A 267 12.81 -1.89 -17.95
C VAL A 267 12.29 -2.85 -19.03
N ASN A 268 12.40 -2.49 -20.31
CA ASN A 268 11.98 -3.35 -21.43
C ASN A 268 12.79 -4.65 -21.53
N GLN A 269 14.00 -4.70 -20.96
CA GLN A 269 14.78 -5.94 -20.84
C GLN A 269 14.30 -6.85 -19.69
N GLY A 270 13.35 -6.40 -18.87
CA GLY A 270 12.86 -7.09 -17.68
C GLY A 270 13.74 -6.87 -16.44
N CYS A 271 13.09 -6.66 -15.31
CA CYS A 271 13.69 -6.64 -13.97
C CYS A 271 12.67 -7.11 -12.94
N GLY A 272 13.13 -7.74 -11.85
CA GLY A 272 12.28 -8.08 -10.71
C GLY A 272 12.00 -6.88 -9.82
N PHE A 273 12.99 -5.99 -9.67
CA PHE A 273 12.87 -4.76 -8.91
C PHE A 273 13.28 -3.52 -9.70
N LEU A 274 12.55 -2.43 -9.46
CA LEU A 274 12.88 -1.08 -9.93
C LEU A 274 12.86 -0.14 -8.72
N LEU A 275 14.00 0.45 -8.38
CA LEU A 275 14.11 1.47 -7.32
C LEU A 275 14.42 2.82 -7.94
N THR A 276 13.70 3.85 -7.51
CA THR A 276 14.04 5.25 -7.83
C THR A 276 14.28 6.05 -6.56
N ARG A 277 15.34 6.88 -6.57
CA ARG A 277 15.62 7.92 -5.60
C ARG A 277 16.03 9.20 -6.32
N GLY A 278 15.23 10.25 -6.16
CA GLY A 278 15.37 11.53 -6.84
C GLY A 278 14.27 12.49 -6.39
N ARG A 279 13.59 13.13 -7.34
CA ARG A 279 12.46 14.05 -7.05
C ARG A 279 11.14 13.53 -7.57
N GLY A 280 10.12 13.61 -6.72
CA GLY A 280 8.81 13.06 -7.01
C GLY A 280 7.81 14.07 -7.59
N GLY A 281 6.84 13.57 -8.32
CA GLY A 281 5.69 14.33 -8.80
C GLY A 281 4.55 13.39 -9.17
N THR A 282 3.30 13.85 -9.08
CA THR A 282 2.16 12.93 -9.13
C THR A 282 2.11 12.08 -10.40
N ASP A 283 2.51 12.60 -11.56
CA ASP A 283 2.52 11.89 -12.85
C ASP A 283 3.93 11.65 -13.42
N ARG A 284 4.99 11.92 -12.63
CA ARG A 284 6.38 11.95 -13.13
C ARG A 284 7.43 11.71 -12.05
N ILE A 285 8.49 11.01 -12.45
CA ILE A 285 9.76 10.92 -11.73
C ILE A 285 10.70 11.96 -12.33
N ARG A 286 11.33 12.76 -11.49
CA ARG A 286 12.31 13.79 -11.87
C ARG A 286 13.66 13.45 -11.27
N MET A 287 14.71 13.81 -11.99
CA MET A 287 16.09 13.62 -11.56
C MET A 287 16.83 14.93 -11.67
N VAL A 288 17.85 15.08 -10.84
CA VAL A 288 18.72 16.25 -10.84
C VAL A 288 20.13 15.80 -11.21
N MET A 289 20.71 16.54 -12.15
CA MET A 289 22.07 16.34 -12.61
C MET A 289 23.08 16.94 -11.61
N PRO A 290 24.34 16.48 -11.58
CA PRO A 290 25.36 17.05 -10.69
C PRO A 290 25.58 18.56 -10.81
N GLU A 291 25.31 19.15 -11.98
CA GLU A 291 25.36 20.60 -12.16
C GLU A 291 24.11 21.36 -11.68
N GLY A 292 23.16 20.65 -11.04
CA GLY A 292 21.93 21.18 -10.46
C GLY A 292 20.74 21.28 -11.41
N SER A 293 20.88 20.86 -12.67
CA SER A 293 19.78 20.91 -13.64
C SER A 293 18.77 19.78 -13.41
N GLU A 294 17.47 20.11 -13.36
CA GLU A 294 16.39 19.13 -13.15
C GLU A 294 15.73 18.75 -14.48
N PHE A 295 15.44 17.46 -14.68
CA PHE A 295 14.72 16.96 -15.85
C PHE A 295 13.71 15.87 -15.50
N ILE A 296 12.78 15.61 -16.41
CA ILE A 296 11.79 14.53 -16.27
C ILE A 296 12.43 13.22 -16.73
N ALA A 297 12.76 12.35 -15.79
CA ALA A 297 13.31 11.04 -16.06
C ALA A 297 12.22 10.07 -16.56
N PHE A 298 11.02 10.09 -15.99
CA PHE A 298 9.92 9.25 -16.46
C PHE A 298 8.56 9.89 -16.15
N GLN A 299 7.52 9.60 -16.92
CA GLN A 299 6.18 10.14 -16.68
C GLN A 299 5.09 9.34 -17.38
N ASN A 300 3.82 9.57 -17.01
CA ASN A 300 2.66 8.83 -17.51
C ASN A 300 2.59 8.66 -19.03
N LYS A 301 3.00 9.68 -19.82
CA LYS A 301 2.98 9.60 -21.30
C LYS A 301 3.96 8.55 -21.86
N HIS A 302 5.02 8.21 -21.12
CA HIS A 302 6.03 7.25 -21.53
C HIS A 302 5.59 5.79 -21.31
N MET A 303 4.56 5.54 -20.49
CA MET A 303 4.11 4.19 -20.13
C MET A 303 3.71 3.34 -21.34
N SER A 304 3.13 3.99 -22.37
CA SER A 304 2.78 3.34 -23.64
C SER A 304 3.97 2.81 -24.45
N LYS A 305 5.20 3.21 -24.11
CA LYS A 305 6.44 2.73 -24.73
C LYS A 305 7.06 1.52 -24.00
N LEU A 306 6.50 1.12 -22.86
CA LEU A 306 6.93 -0.08 -22.17
C LEU A 306 6.48 -1.33 -22.94
N THR A 307 7.37 -2.31 -23.02
CA THR A 307 7.19 -3.57 -23.77
C THR A 307 7.52 -4.82 -22.94
N ASN A 308 7.70 -4.64 -21.63
CA ASN A 308 8.03 -5.69 -20.65
C ASN A 308 6.83 -6.57 -20.28
N LYS A 309 6.05 -7.05 -21.27
CA LYS A 309 4.93 -7.96 -21.03
C LYS A 309 5.42 -9.21 -20.29
N GLU A 310 4.67 -9.63 -19.27
CA GLU A 310 4.95 -10.79 -18.40
C GLU A 310 6.25 -10.68 -17.57
N ASN A 311 6.99 -9.57 -17.68
CA ASN A 311 8.18 -9.24 -16.89
C ASN A 311 7.89 -8.00 -16.03
N TYR A 312 6.95 -8.14 -15.10
CA TYR A 312 6.40 -7.02 -14.33
C TYR A 312 7.20 -6.80 -13.02
N PRO A 313 8.05 -5.75 -12.91
CA PRO A 313 8.79 -5.47 -11.68
C PRO A 313 7.89 -5.08 -10.51
N ILE A 314 8.39 -5.30 -9.31
CA ILE A 314 7.96 -4.58 -8.10
C ILE A 314 8.73 -3.26 -8.08
N CYS A 315 7.99 -2.15 -8.05
CA CYS A 315 8.57 -0.82 -8.15
C CYS A 315 8.55 -0.13 -6.78
N VAL A 316 9.70 0.37 -6.33
CA VAL A 316 9.83 1.21 -5.15
C VAL A 316 10.14 2.61 -5.64
N LEU A 317 9.14 3.48 -5.60
CA LEU A 317 9.30 4.89 -5.98
C LEU A 317 9.53 5.68 -4.69
N GLY A 318 10.79 5.86 -4.32
CA GLY A 318 11.18 6.41 -3.03
C GLY A 318 10.90 7.90 -2.84
N GLU A 319 10.32 8.60 -3.81
CA GLU A 319 10.17 10.05 -3.79
C GLU A 319 8.74 10.52 -3.43
N CYS A 320 8.55 11.83 -3.40
CA CYS A 320 7.29 12.48 -3.03
C CYS A 320 6.13 12.18 -3.99
N ILE A 321 4.92 12.04 -3.44
CA ILE A 321 3.62 12.26 -4.11
C ILE A 321 3.28 11.30 -5.29
N HIS A 322 4.16 10.37 -5.66
CA HIS A 322 3.89 9.39 -6.73
C HIS A 322 2.63 8.55 -6.47
N GLY A 323 2.26 8.37 -5.20
CA GLY A 323 1.07 7.66 -4.74
C GLY A 323 -0.15 8.53 -4.48
N LYS A 324 -0.20 9.81 -4.86
CA LYS A 324 -1.39 10.65 -4.63
C LYS A 324 -2.54 10.26 -5.57
N PHE A 325 -3.32 9.25 -5.20
CA PHE A 325 -4.33 8.62 -6.05
C PHE A 325 -5.74 9.25 -5.97
N ASP A 326 -5.90 10.36 -5.23
CA ASP A 326 -7.10 11.21 -5.21
C ASP A 326 -7.06 12.34 -6.26
N VAL A 327 -6.17 12.24 -7.25
CA VAL A 327 -6.16 13.11 -8.43
C VAL A 327 -7.23 12.74 -9.45
N SER A 328 -7.77 13.74 -10.13
CA SER A 328 -8.76 13.58 -11.19
C SER A 328 -8.87 14.84 -12.01
N MET A 329 -9.18 14.71 -13.31
CA MET A 329 -9.54 15.86 -14.14
C MET A 329 -10.71 16.68 -13.56
N ILE A 330 -11.61 16.04 -12.80
CA ILE A 330 -12.77 16.68 -12.15
C ILE A 330 -12.35 17.52 -10.93
N ASN A 331 -11.15 17.33 -10.38
CA ASN A 331 -10.64 18.17 -9.30
C ASN A 331 -10.53 19.65 -9.69
N ILE A 332 -10.62 19.99 -10.98
CA ILE A 332 -10.78 21.37 -11.44
C ILE A 332 -11.97 22.08 -10.75
N LEU A 333 -13.04 21.35 -10.42
CA LEU A 333 -14.18 21.91 -9.68
C LEU A 333 -13.78 22.32 -8.26
N LYS A 334 -12.93 21.54 -7.59
CA LYS A 334 -12.40 21.85 -6.25
C LYS A 334 -11.43 23.03 -6.29
N VAL A 335 -10.57 23.06 -7.31
CA VAL A 335 -9.65 24.18 -7.55
C VAL A 335 -10.40 25.49 -7.80
N LEU A 336 -11.44 25.48 -8.64
CA LEU A 336 -12.28 26.65 -8.92
C LEU A 336 -13.03 27.14 -7.66
N LYS A 337 -13.38 26.22 -6.75
CA LYS A 337 -13.97 26.53 -5.45
C LYS A 337 -12.95 26.94 -4.38
N LYS A 338 -11.65 26.88 -4.68
CA LYS A 338 -10.55 27.12 -3.73
C LYS A 338 -10.63 26.22 -2.50
N GLU A 339 -11.01 24.96 -2.69
CA GLU A 339 -10.94 23.97 -1.62
C GLU A 339 -9.47 23.79 -1.18
N PRO A 340 -9.17 23.85 0.13
CA PRO A 340 -7.81 23.66 0.64
C PRO A 340 -7.20 22.33 0.19
N GLY A 341 -5.91 22.34 -0.14
CA GLY A 341 -5.18 21.13 -0.56
C GLY A 341 -5.39 20.71 -2.02
N TYR A 342 -6.17 21.44 -2.82
CA TYR A 342 -6.35 21.18 -4.25
C TYR A 342 -5.73 22.28 -5.11
N THR A 343 -4.87 21.86 -6.04
CA THR A 343 -4.18 22.71 -6.99
C THR A 343 -4.44 22.27 -8.42
N ILE A 344 -3.98 23.07 -9.40
CA ILE A 344 -4.07 22.67 -10.81
C ILE A 344 -3.28 21.38 -11.11
N TYR A 345 -2.29 21.04 -10.28
CA TYR A 345 -1.50 19.82 -10.41
C TYR A 345 -2.27 18.56 -10.00
N ASP A 346 -3.38 18.71 -9.27
CA ASP A 346 -4.30 17.62 -8.94
C ASP A 346 -5.30 17.31 -10.06
N CYS A 347 -5.30 18.11 -11.13
CA CYS A 347 -6.15 17.97 -12.31
C CYS A 347 -5.50 17.07 -13.36
N ILE A 348 -5.08 15.88 -12.95
CA ILE A 348 -4.55 14.82 -13.83
C ILE A 348 -5.42 13.58 -13.71
N TYR A 349 -5.38 12.69 -14.72
CA TYR A 349 -6.26 11.52 -14.72
C TYR A 349 -5.95 10.53 -13.59
N GLU A 350 -4.68 10.37 -13.26
CA GLU A 350 -4.17 9.40 -12.28
C GLU A 350 -2.71 9.66 -11.92
N CYS A 351 -2.26 9.12 -10.78
CA CYS A 351 -0.86 9.15 -10.38
C CYS A 351 0.00 8.11 -11.11
N ILE A 352 1.31 8.33 -11.13
CA ILE A 352 2.27 7.47 -11.83
C ILE A 352 2.36 6.08 -11.20
N ALA A 353 2.23 5.97 -9.87
CA ALA A 353 2.26 4.69 -9.18
C ALA A 353 1.13 3.75 -9.63
N TRP A 354 -0.09 4.29 -9.79
CA TRP A 354 -1.23 3.54 -10.32
C TRP A 354 -1.10 3.29 -11.82
N ARG A 355 -0.70 4.32 -12.58
CA ARG A 355 -0.51 4.22 -14.04
C ARG A 355 0.45 3.09 -14.42
N LEU A 356 1.52 2.93 -13.64
CA LEU A 356 2.56 1.92 -13.85
C LEU A 356 2.02 0.50 -13.71
N ILE A 357 1.15 0.24 -12.73
CA ILE A 357 0.64 -1.11 -12.49
C ILE A 357 -0.57 -1.45 -13.36
N ARG A 358 -1.43 -0.47 -13.68
CA ARG A 358 -2.60 -0.71 -14.54
C ARG A 358 -2.29 -0.77 -16.04
N GLU A 359 -1.06 -0.47 -16.46
CA GLU A 359 -0.65 -0.57 -17.87
C GLU A 359 -0.91 -2.00 -18.38
N LYS A 360 -1.68 -2.10 -19.45
CA LYS A 360 -2.04 -3.39 -20.01
C LYS A 360 -0.86 -3.96 -20.78
N ASN A 361 -0.50 -5.20 -20.50
CA ASN A 361 0.63 -5.90 -21.13
C ASN A 361 2.01 -5.26 -20.90
N ALA A 362 2.19 -4.33 -19.95
CA ALA A 362 3.49 -3.76 -19.60
C ALA A 362 3.45 -3.16 -18.18
N GLY A 363 4.50 -2.43 -17.78
CA GLY A 363 4.54 -1.75 -16.49
C GLY A 363 4.96 -2.65 -15.33
N GLY A 364 4.55 -2.33 -14.10
CA GLY A 364 4.92 -3.08 -12.88
C GLY A 364 3.81 -4.01 -12.38
N ILE A 365 4.12 -4.89 -11.42
CA ILE A 365 3.12 -5.71 -10.72
C ILE A 365 2.63 -5.03 -9.44
N ALA A 366 3.49 -4.21 -8.82
CA ALA A 366 3.19 -3.44 -7.63
C ALA A 366 4.04 -2.16 -7.59
N THR A 367 3.55 -1.16 -6.86
CA THR A 367 4.31 0.05 -6.54
C THR A 367 4.24 0.33 -5.04
N ILE A 368 5.38 0.48 -4.37
CA ILE A 368 5.46 0.98 -2.98
C ILE A 368 5.99 2.40 -3.04
N THR A 369 5.30 3.34 -2.40
CA THR A 369 5.56 4.77 -2.58
C THR A 369 4.85 5.66 -1.55
N ASN A 370 5.21 6.93 -1.52
CA ASN A 370 4.59 7.97 -0.70
C ASN A 370 3.35 8.61 -1.36
N THR A 371 2.30 8.88 -0.58
CA THR A 371 1.11 9.64 -1.00
C THR A 371 1.32 11.16 -0.95
N ASN A 372 2.30 11.64 -0.20
CA ASN A 372 2.58 13.07 -0.02
C ASN A 372 4.10 13.34 0.00
N ILE A 373 4.53 14.49 0.53
CA ILE A 373 5.94 14.90 0.62
C ILE A 373 6.74 13.87 1.41
N CYS A 374 7.61 13.16 0.70
CA CYS A 374 8.60 12.25 1.26
C CYS A 374 9.77 13.07 1.81
N PHE A 375 10.06 12.89 3.09
CA PHE A 375 11.26 13.45 3.71
C PHE A 375 12.47 12.55 3.45
N GLY A 376 13.65 13.17 3.44
CA GLY A 376 14.95 12.52 3.33
C GLY A 376 15.98 13.29 4.17
N ALA A 377 17.19 12.77 4.22
CA ALA A 377 18.31 13.39 4.93
C ALA A 377 19.54 13.42 4.01
N PHE A 378 20.57 14.17 4.39
CA PHE A 378 21.79 14.33 3.59
C PHE A 378 23.01 14.15 4.48
N GLY A 379 24.14 13.77 3.88
CA GLY A 379 25.38 13.52 4.59
C GLY A 379 25.40 12.16 5.32
N ASP A 380 26.24 12.09 6.36
CA ASP A 380 26.46 10.93 7.23
C ASP A 380 26.79 11.51 8.62
N SER A 381 25.75 11.90 9.36
CA SER A 381 25.90 12.67 10.60
C SER A 381 26.44 11.84 11.76
N ASN A 382 26.31 10.52 11.68
CA ASN A 382 26.79 9.58 12.70
C ASN A 382 28.16 8.97 12.35
N GLU A 383 28.73 9.31 11.19
CA GLU A 383 30.03 8.86 10.67
C GLU A 383 30.16 7.34 10.56
N ASN A 384 29.06 6.63 10.27
CA ASN A 384 29.04 5.18 10.16
C ASN A 384 29.31 4.66 8.72
N GLY A 385 29.44 5.57 7.74
CA GLY A 385 29.70 5.27 6.34
C GLY A 385 28.44 4.93 5.52
N ILE A 386 27.26 5.07 6.09
CA ILE A 386 25.95 4.92 5.44
C ILE A 386 25.36 6.33 5.29
N PRO A 387 24.85 6.72 4.11
CA PRO A 387 24.21 8.02 3.97
C PRO A 387 22.97 8.11 4.86
N ASP A 388 22.80 9.24 5.55
CA ASP A 388 21.66 9.50 6.44
C ASP A 388 20.31 9.31 5.71
N ASP A 389 20.26 9.57 4.40
CA ASP A 389 19.08 9.33 3.56
C ASP A 389 18.64 7.85 3.60
N ALA A 390 19.59 6.90 3.57
CA ALA A 390 19.29 5.48 3.63
C ALA A 390 18.88 5.02 5.04
N GLU A 391 19.13 5.84 6.07
CA GLU A 391 18.86 5.52 7.48
C GLU A 391 17.64 6.25 8.05
N LEU A 392 17.12 7.27 7.36
CA LEU A 392 16.02 8.09 7.87
C LEU A 392 14.86 8.20 6.86
N TYR A 393 13.67 8.49 7.41
CA TYR A 393 12.48 8.88 6.65
C TYR A 393 12.15 7.91 5.50
N GLY A 394 11.84 8.45 4.31
CA GLY A 394 11.44 7.63 3.16
C GLY A 394 12.59 6.87 2.51
N GLY A 395 13.85 7.27 2.75
CA GLY A 395 14.99 6.51 2.23
C GLY A 395 15.23 5.24 3.05
N PHE A 396 15.13 5.28 4.38
CA PHE A 396 15.05 4.07 5.22
C PHE A 396 13.93 3.14 4.75
N LEU A 397 12.70 3.66 4.63
CA LEU A 397 11.53 2.86 4.25
C LEU A 397 11.73 2.20 2.88
N ALA A 398 12.37 2.87 1.93
CA ALA A 398 12.69 2.29 0.63
C ALA A 398 13.78 1.21 0.69
N VAL A 399 14.84 1.42 1.47
CA VAL A 399 15.96 0.48 1.65
C VAL A 399 15.53 -0.78 2.41
N GLU A 400 14.71 -0.60 3.44
CA GLU A 400 14.32 -1.65 4.37
C GLU A 400 13.58 -2.80 3.68
N LEU A 401 12.80 -2.50 2.64
CA LEU A 401 12.15 -3.50 1.82
C LEU A 401 13.15 -4.53 1.24
N PHE A 402 14.30 -4.05 0.77
CA PHE A 402 15.34 -4.88 0.16
C PHE A 402 16.20 -5.60 1.19
N ARG A 403 16.41 -5.00 2.37
CA ARG A 403 17.07 -5.67 3.50
C ARG A 403 16.24 -6.85 3.98
N LEU A 404 14.94 -6.65 4.22
CA LEU A 404 14.02 -7.72 4.63
C LEU A 404 13.93 -8.84 3.60
N TYR A 405 13.86 -8.50 2.31
CA TYR A 405 13.88 -9.50 1.24
C TYR A 405 15.21 -10.27 1.17
N GLY A 406 16.33 -9.54 1.11
CA GLY A 406 17.65 -10.11 0.81
C GLY A 406 18.32 -10.82 1.99
N GLN A 407 18.08 -10.35 3.23
CA GLN A 407 18.72 -10.89 4.43
C GLN A 407 17.79 -11.74 5.28
N GLU A 408 16.51 -11.37 5.40
CA GLU A 408 15.54 -12.10 6.23
C GLU A 408 14.70 -13.09 5.43
N GLY A 409 14.72 -13.00 4.10
CA GLY A 409 13.99 -13.93 3.22
C GLY A 409 12.47 -13.74 3.28
N ILE A 410 11.99 -12.59 3.76
CA ILE A 410 10.56 -12.27 3.68
C ILE A 410 10.24 -12.06 2.21
N ASP A 411 9.38 -12.91 1.65
CA ASP A 411 9.11 -12.96 0.21
C ASP A 411 7.62 -12.80 -0.13
N THR A 412 6.84 -12.26 0.81
CA THR A 412 5.45 -11.85 0.59
C THR A 412 5.37 -10.34 0.64
N LEU A 413 4.84 -9.73 -0.43
CA LEU A 413 4.95 -8.29 -0.66
C LEU A 413 4.34 -7.44 0.46
N GLY A 414 3.14 -7.78 0.91
CA GLY A 414 2.47 -7.07 2.01
C GLY A 414 3.16 -7.27 3.35
N LEU A 415 3.79 -8.44 3.59
CA LEU A 415 4.53 -8.69 4.83
C LEU A 415 5.83 -7.88 4.88
N ILE A 416 6.53 -7.73 3.75
CA ILE A 416 7.69 -6.83 3.69
C ILE A 416 7.24 -5.40 4.03
N HIS A 417 6.19 -4.91 3.36
CA HIS A 417 5.69 -3.54 3.61
C HIS A 417 5.27 -3.35 5.06
N GLN A 418 4.48 -4.28 5.62
CA GLN A 418 4.06 -4.26 7.03
C GLN A 418 5.27 -4.26 7.97
N GLN A 419 6.24 -5.16 7.77
CA GLN A 419 7.41 -5.27 8.64
C GLN A 419 8.32 -4.04 8.53
N SER A 420 8.46 -3.42 7.35
CA SER A 420 9.19 -2.16 7.21
C SER A 420 8.56 -1.03 8.03
N LEU A 421 7.23 -0.95 8.06
CA LEU A 421 6.51 0.02 8.91
C LEU A 421 6.73 -0.29 10.40
N SER A 422 6.60 -1.55 10.81
CA SER A 422 6.85 -1.97 12.20
C SER A 422 8.28 -1.67 12.67
N ASN A 423 9.29 -1.97 11.85
CA ASN A 423 10.69 -1.65 12.15
C ASN A 423 10.91 -0.14 12.26
N TYR A 424 10.24 0.64 11.40
CA TYR A 424 10.31 2.10 11.47
C TYR A 424 9.70 2.65 12.77
N ILE A 425 8.57 2.10 13.23
CA ILE A 425 7.94 2.49 14.51
C ILE A 425 8.86 2.18 15.69
N GLU A 426 9.53 1.02 15.69
CA GLU A 426 10.45 0.61 16.75
C GLU A 426 11.71 1.50 16.82
N LEU A 427 12.24 1.87 15.66
CA LEU A 427 13.52 2.59 15.57
C LEU A 427 13.40 4.11 15.70
N PHE A 428 12.25 4.70 15.35
CA PHE A 428 12.12 6.14 15.23
C PHE A 428 11.04 6.72 16.15
N PRO A 429 11.16 8.01 16.55
CA PRO A 429 10.23 8.64 17.49
C PRO A 429 8.90 9.05 16.82
N VAL A 430 8.17 8.10 16.22
CA VAL A 430 6.95 8.37 15.43
C VAL A 430 5.81 9.02 16.23
N HIS A 431 5.76 8.82 17.55
CA HIS A 431 4.73 9.44 18.41
C HIS A 431 5.10 10.83 18.92
N THR A 432 6.36 11.26 18.77
CA THR A 432 6.85 12.54 19.32
C THR A 432 7.49 13.45 18.27
N ASN A 433 7.84 12.91 17.10
CA ASN A 433 8.36 13.65 15.97
C ASN A 433 7.39 13.60 14.79
N LYS A 434 6.88 14.79 14.44
CA LYS A 434 5.89 15.00 13.38
C LYS A 434 6.33 14.47 12.02
N ILE A 435 7.60 14.62 11.68
CA ILE A 435 8.13 14.23 10.36
C ILE A 435 8.24 12.71 10.27
N HIS A 436 8.72 12.04 11.33
CA HIS A 436 8.73 10.57 11.37
C HIS A 436 7.32 9.99 11.33
N CYS A 437 6.38 10.56 12.10
CA CYS A 437 4.97 10.16 12.08
C CYS A 437 4.39 10.24 10.66
N LYS A 438 4.65 11.36 9.97
CA LYS A 438 4.20 11.59 8.61
C LYS A 438 4.80 10.59 7.61
N SER A 439 6.12 10.36 7.65
CA SER A 439 6.80 9.43 6.73
C SER A 439 6.23 8.02 6.81
N LEU A 440 5.86 7.58 8.01
CA LEU A 440 5.19 6.30 8.23
C LEU A 440 3.80 6.27 7.57
N GLN A 441 2.97 7.28 7.83
CA GLN A 441 1.57 7.30 7.38
C GLN A 441 1.42 7.39 5.85
N GLU A 442 2.36 8.02 5.16
CA GLU A 442 2.24 8.23 3.71
C GLU A 442 2.78 7.08 2.85
N PHE A 443 3.53 6.15 3.44
CA PHE A 443 4.21 5.06 2.73
C PHE A 443 3.25 3.89 2.49
N ILE A 444 2.70 3.80 1.27
CA ILE A 444 1.64 2.86 0.91
C ILE A 444 2.07 1.83 -0.13
N LEU A 445 1.35 0.71 -0.16
CA LEU A 445 1.49 -0.35 -1.16
C LEU A 445 0.33 -0.31 -2.17
N PHE A 446 0.64 -0.01 -3.42
CA PHE A 446 -0.23 -0.34 -4.55
C PHE A 446 0.07 -1.74 -5.07
N GLY A 447 -0.72 -2.72 -4.66
CA GLY A 447 -0.49 -4.10 -5.05
C GLY A 447 -1.34 -5.07 -4.25
N ASP A 448 -1.23 -6.34 -4.60
CA ASP A 448 -1.78 -7.43 -3.81
C ASP A 448 -0.85 -7.73 -2.61
N PRO A 449 -1.29 -7.55 -1.36
CA PRO A 449 -0.45 -7.77 -0.18
C PRO A 449 -0.06 -9.25 0.00
N SER A 450 -0.81 -10.18 -0.60
CA SER A 450 -0.51 -11.61 -0.56
C SER A 450 0.40 -12.06 -1.71
N LEU A 451 0.86 -11.14 -2.57
CA LEU A 451 1.70 -11.48 -3.72
C LEU A 451 3.00 -12.16 -3.26
N LYS A 452 3.26 -13.36 -3.80
CA LYS A 452 4.56 -14.02 -3.66
C LYS A 452 5.59 -13.34 -4.55
N ILE A 453 6.58 -12.69 -3.94
CA ILE A 453 7.67 -12.04 -4.66
C ILE A 453 8.47 -13.11 -5.41
N GLY A 454 8.58 -12.95 -6.73
CA GLY A 454 9.22 -13.93 -7.61
C GLY A 454 8.32 -15.10 -8.04
N GLY A 455 7.05 -15.15 -7.60
CA GLY A 455 6.09 -16.19 -7.99
C GLY A 455 6.23 -17.53 -7.25
N TYR A 456 5.27 -18.43 -7.45
CA TYR A 456 5.22 -19.75 -6.81
C TYR A 456 5.95 -20.83 -7.64
N PRO A 457 6.60 -21.82 -6.99
CA PRO A 457 7.27 -22.96 -7.65
C PRO A 457 6.39 -23.89 -8.48
#